data_AF-A0A9X2TJT4-F1
#
_entry.id   AF-A0A9X2TJT4-F1
#
_cell.length_a   1.000
_cell.length_b   1.000
_cell.length_c   1.000
_cell.angle_alpha   90.00
_cell.angle_beta   90.00
_cell.angle_gamma   90.00
#
_symmetry.space_group_name_H-M   'P 1'
#
loop_
_entity.id
_entity.type
_entity.pdbx_description
1 polymer ?
#
loop_
_entity_poly.entity_id
_entity_poly.type
_entity_poly.pdbx_seq_one_letter_code
_entity_poly.pdbx_strand_id
1 'polypeptide(L)'
;MTDPTTEEVFAYHKATGCPVMLAKDTLGAMQPLLRERVLLAIQRPKRQGLVDPTQDDPHFAPLISAAAVEARELAQQAGRIGRGSCHFVWREQAGILLERHDIVWFSPKQMNPHIMHD
;
A
#
# COMPACT_ATOMS: atom_id res chain seq x y z
N MET A 1 20.27 -7.37 2.93
CA MET A 1 19.01 -7.36 2.15
C MET A 1 19.26 -8.15 0.89
N THR A 2 18.42 -9.12 0.56
CA THR A 2 18.54 -9.90 -0.68
C THR A 2 18.10 -9.03 -1.84
N ASP A 3 18.83 -9.03 -2.95
CA ASP A 3 18.39 -8.34 -4.17
C ASP A 3 17.14 -9.02 -4.76
N PRO A 4 16.22 -8.27 -5.38
CA PRO A 4 15.07 -8.86 -6.06
C PRO A 4 15.54 -9.72 -7.24
N THR A 5 14.93 -10.88 -7.40
CA THR A 5 15.19 -11.79 -8.51
C THR A 5 14.69 -11.21 -9.84
N THR A 6 15.23 -11.70 -10.95
CA THR A 6 14.78 -11.29 -12.29
C THR A 6 13.28 -11.56 -12.49
N GLU A 7 12.77 -12.68 -11.99
CA GLU A 7 11.35 -13.03 -12.08
C GLU A 7 10.46 -12.04 -11.33
N GLU A 8 10.82 -11.69 -10.09
CA GLU A 8 10.10 -10.70 -9.28
C GLU A 8 10.07 -9.32 -9.96
N VAL A 9 11.20 -8.89 -10.54
CA VAL A 9 11.29 -7.62 -11.28
C VAL A 9 10.34 -7.61 -12.47
N PHE A 10 10.33 -8.68 -13.28
CA PHE A 10 9.42 -8.76 -14.42
C PHE A 10 7.95 -8.86 -14.01
N ALA A 11 7.65 -9.57 -12.92
CA ALA A 11 6.30 -9.66 -12.37
C ALA A 11 5.79 -8.28 -11.91
N TYR A 12 6.63 -7.51 -11.20
CA TYR A 12 6.32 -6.15 -10.77
C TYR A 12 6.13 -5.21 -11.95
N HIS A 13 7.02 -5.24 -12.94
CA HIS A 13 6.89 -4.50 -14.19
C HIS A 13 5.54 -4.77 -14.87
N LYS A 14 5.17 -6.05 -15.01
CA LYS A 14 3.91 -6.46 -15.65
C LYS A 14 2.68 -6.00 -14.86
N ALA A 15 2.75 -6.03 -13.53
CA ALA A 15 1.63 -5.66 -12.67
C ALA A 15 1.41 -4.14 -12.61
N THR A 16 2.49 -3.36 -12.60
CA THR A 16 2.45 -1.90 -12.35
C THR A 16 2.64 -1.05 -13.60
N GLY A 17 3.18 -1.61 -14.69
CA GLY A 17 3.59 -0.85 -15.88
C GLY A 17 4.88 -0.06 -15.70
N CYS A 18 5.54 -0.14 -14.53
CA CYS A 18 6.79 0.55 -14.23
C CYS A 18 7.95 0.00 -15.10
N PRO A 19 8.81 0.83 -15.73
CA PRO A 19 9.96 0.35 -16.51
C PRO A 19 10.84 -0.64 -15.73
N VAL A 20 11.34 -1.69 -16.40
CA VAL A 20 12.07 -2.81 -15.76
C VAL A 20 13.24 -2.37 -14.86
N MET A 21 14.04 -1.40 -15.32
CA MET A 21 15.15 -0.86 -14.52
C MET A 21 14.65 -0.20 -13.23
N LEU A 22 13.60 0.62 -13.33
CA LEU A 22 12.99 1.28 -12.19
C LEU A 22 12.30 0.29 -11.25
N ALA A 23 11.71 -0.79 -11.79
CA ALA A 23 11.14 -1.88 -11.00
C ALA A 23 12.20 -2.56 -10.13
N LYS A 24 13.40 -2.81 -10.68
CA LYS A 24 14.53 -3.38 -9.92
C LYS A 24 14.95 -2.46 -8.77
N ASP A 25 15.17 -1.19 -9.06
CA ASP A 25 15.61 -0.22 -8.05
C ASP A 25 14.56 -0.03 -6.95
N THR A 26 13.29 0.06 -7.32
CA THR A 26 12.17 0.19 -6.38
C THR A 26 12.04 -1.01 -5.48
N LEU A 27 12.01 -2.23 -6.03
CA LEU A 27 11.95 -3.43 -5.22
C LEU A 27 13.18 -3.52 -4.32
N GLY A 28 14.37 -3.21 -4.85
CA GLY A 28 15.63 -3.15 -4.10
C GLY A 28 15.59 -2.23 -2.88
N ALA A 29 14.97 -1.06 -3.02
CA ALA A 29 14.86 -0.05 -1.96
C ALA A 29 13.72 -0.30 -0.95
N MET A 30 12.75 -1.16 -1.27
CA MET A 30 11.64 -1.46 -0.35
C MET A 30 12.12 -2.18 0.91
N GLN A 31 11.50 -1.83 2.05
CA GLN A 31 11.64 -2.60 3.28
C GLN A 31 11.17 -4.05 3.06
N PRO A 32 11.75 -5.04 3.76
CA PRO A 32 11.44 -6.46 3.52
C PRO A 32 9.94 -6.80 3.56
N LEU A 33 9.23 -6.32 4.58
CA LEU A 33 7.79 -6.58 4.71
C LEU A 33 6.96 -5.92 3.60
N LEU A 34 7.30 -4.69 3.21
CA LEU A 34 6.64 -4.01 2.10
C LEU A 34 6.85 -4.77 0.79
N ARG A 35 8.09 -5.24 0.54
CA ARG A 35 8.39 -6.03 -0.66
C ARG A 35 7.58 -7.34 -0.66
N GLU A 36 7.53 -8.05 0.46
CA GLU A 36 6.71 -9.26 0.59
C GLU A 36 5.24 -8.99 0.27
N ARG A 37 4.66 -7.93 0.85
CA ARG A 37 3.26 -7.52 0.58
C ARG A 37 3.04 -7.17 -0.89
N VAL A 38 3.98 -6.47 -1.52
CA VAL A 38 3.94 -6.15 -2.95
C VAL A 38 3.97 -7.42 -3.79
N LEU A 39 4.86 -8.36 -3.51
CA LEU A 39 4.97 -9.62 -4.26
C LEU A 39 3.73 -10.50 -4.11
N LEU A 40 3.12 -10.53 -2.93
CA LEU A 40 1.82 -11.17 -2.70
C LEU A 40 0.70 -10.46 -3.47
N ALA A 41 0.69 -9.13 -3.51
CA ALA A 41 -0.33 -8.34 -4.22
C ALA A 41 -0.29 -8.57 -5.74
N ILE A 42 0.90 -8.75 -6.32
CA ILE A 42 1.08 -9.03 -7.76
C ILE A 42 0.40 -10.34 -8.19
N GLN A 43 0.32 -11.31 -7.29
CA GLN A 43 -0.29 -12.62 -7.57
C GLN A 43 -1.83 -12.58 -7.51
N ARG A 44 -2.41 -11.48 -7.06
CA ARG A 44 -3.87 -11.32 -6.91
C ARG A 44 -4.53 -10.82 -8.19
N PRO A 45 -5.87 -10.97 -8.32
CA PRO A 45 -6.59 -10.44 -9.47
C PRO A 45 -6.30 -8.96 -9.70
N LYS A 46 -6.17 -8.59 -10.97
CA LYS A 46 -5.77 -7.24 -11.37
C LYS A 46 -6.77 -6.19 -10.87
N ARG A 47 -6.27 -5.22 -10.12
CA ARG A 47 -6.98 -4.01 -9.66
C ARG A 47 -6.33 -2.77 -10.28
N GLN A 48 -6.91 -1.60 -10.05
CA GLN A 48 -6.24 -0.33 -10.37
C GLN A 48 -5.09 -0.11 -9.37
N GLY A 49 -3.91 -0.59 -9.73
CA GLY A 49 -2.74 -0.63 -8.85
C GLY A 49 -2.75 -1.79 -7.86
N LEU A 50 -1.67 -1.90 -7.11
CA LEU A 50 -1.49 -2.87 -6.04
C LEU A 50 -2.22 -2.41 -4.76
N VAL A 51 -2.82 -3.37 -4.08
CA VAL A 51 -3.56 -3.18 -2.83
C VAL A 51 -2.91 -4.07 -1.78
N ASP A 52 -2.81 -3.61 -0.53
CA ASP A 52 -2.23 -4.42 0.53
C ASP A 52 -3.05 -5.72 0.69
N PRO A 53 -2.40 -6.90 0.57
CA PRO A 53 -3.05 -8.20 0.68
C PRO A 53 -3.87 -8.42 1.97
N THR A 54 -3.51 -7.75 3.06
CA THR A 54 -4.25 -7.81 4.33
C THR A 54 -5.67 -7.28 4.20
N GLN A 55 -5.97 -6.45 3.19
CA GLN A 55 -7.32 -5.92 2.95
C GLN A 55 -8.33 -6.97 2.51
N ASP A 56 -7.88 -8.10 1.98
CA ASP A 56 -8.77 -9.22 1.63
C ASP A 56 -8.72 -10.35 2.69
N ASP A 57 -7.99 -10.17 3.79
CA ASP A 57 -7.98 -11.13 4.89
C ASP A 57 -9.29 -11.01 5.70
N PRO A 58 -10.07 -12.09 5.89
CA PRO A 58 -11.36 -12.01 6.59
C PRO A 58 -11.28 -11.50 8.03
N HIS A 59 -10.13 -11.65 8.70
CA HIS A 59 -9.91 -11.18 10.05
C HIS A 59 -9.51 -9.70 10.07
N PHE A 60 -8.66 -9.25 9.14
CA PHE A 60 -8.19 -7.86 9.11
C PHE A 60 -9.10 -6.92 8.33
N ALA A 61 -9.82 -7.38 7.31
CA ALA A 61 -10.63 -6.54 6.44
C ALA A 61 -11.66 -5.68 7.20
N PRO A 62 -12.39 -6.19 8.22
CA PRO A 62 -13.30 -5.36 9.01
C PRO A 62 -12.57 -4.25 9.78
N LEU A 63 -11.40 -4.55 10.34
CA LEU A 63 -10.58 -3.60 11.10
C LEU A 63 -10.00 -2.51 10.19
N ILE A 64 -9.49 -2.90 9.02
CA ILE A 64 -8.95 -1.97 8.02
C ILE A 64 -10.07 -1.05 7.50
N SER A 65 -11.27 -1.58 7.27
CA SER A 65 -12.43 -0.79 6.85
C SER A 65 -12.86 0.21 7.93
N ALA A 66 -12.95 -0.22 9.19
CA ALA A 66 -13.30 0.64 10.31
C ALA A 66 -12.27 1.77 10.50
N ALA A 67 -10.97 1.44 10.47
CA ALA A 67 -9.89 2.42 10.54
C ALA A 67 -9.94 3.43 9.38
N ALA A 68 -10.34 3.00 8.18
CA ALA A 68 -10.50 3.91 7.04
C ALA A 68 -11.64 4.92 7.24
N VAL A 69 -12.74 4.50 7.89
CA VAL A 69 -13.86 5.40 8.23
C VAL A 69 -13.40 6.42 9.27
N GLU A 70 -12.80 5.97 10.37
CA GLU A 70 -12.30 6.85 11.43
C GLU A 70 -11.24 7.84 10.90
N ALA A 71 -10.31 7.38 10.07
CA ALA A 71 -9.30 8.25 9.46
C ALA A 71 -9.91 9.37 8.60
N ARG A 72 -11.02 9.11 7.91
CA ARG A 72 -11.75 10.14 7.15
C ARG A 72 -12.43 11.15 8.06
N GLU A 73 -13.00 10.70 9.17
CA GLU A 73 -13.61 11.58 10.17
C GLU A 73 -12.55 12.49 10.80
N LEU A 74 -11.37 11.95 11.14
CA LEU A 74 -10.23 12.74 11.61
C LEU A 74 -9.78 13.79 10.58
N ALA A 75 -9.71 13.40 9.30
CA ALA A 75 -9.39 14.34 8.22
C ALA A 75 -10.41 15.48 8.12
N GLN A 76 -11.70 15.16 8.26
CA GLN A 76 -12.78 16.15 8.26
C GLN A 76 -12.68 17.10 9.46
N GLN A 77 -12.47 16.57 10.67
CA GLN A 77 -12.31 17.37 11.89
C GLN A 77 -11.08 18.27 11.84
N ALA A 78 -10.00 17.81 11.21
CA ALA A 78 -8.77 18.58 11.00
C ALA A 78 -8.86 19.60 9.84
N GLY A 79 -10.00 19.72 9.16
CA GLY A 79 -10.17 20.59 7.99
C GLY A 79 -9.35 20.15 6.76
N ARG A 80 -8.88 18.89 6.74
CA ARG A 80 -8.09 18.29 5.65
C ARG A 80 -9.02 17.64 4.62
N ILE A 81 -9.81 18.45 3.94
CA ILE A 81 -10.80 18.01 2.94
C ILE A 81 -10.37 18.50 1.55
N GLY A 82 -10.51 17.66 0.51
CA GLY A 82 -10.22 18.02 -0.88
C GLY A 82 -8.95 17.37 -1.43
N ARG A 83 -8.35 17.99 -2.46
CA ARG A 83 -7.18 17.44 -3.17
C ARG A 83 -6.01 17.24 -2.20
N GLY A 84 -5.40 16.06 -2.23
CA GLY A 84 -4.28 15.63 -1.40
C GLY A 84 -4.68 15.07 -0.03
N SER A 85 -5.96 15.13 0.34
CA SER A 85 -6.45 14.60 1.63
C SER A 85 -6.29 13.09 1.76
N CYS A 86 -6.20 12.36 0.65
CA CYS A 86 -5.99 10.91 0.63
C CYS A 86 -4.71 10.50 1.39
N HIS A 87 -3.63 11.26 1.27
CA HIS A 87 -2.37 11.00 1.98
C HIS A 87 -2.52 11.17 3.48
N PHE A 88 -3.29 12.17 3.91
CA PHE A 88 -3.60 12.36 5.33
C PHE A 88 -4.43 11.17 5.85
N VAL A 89 -5.52 10.82 5.15
CA VAL A 89 -6.37 9.68 5.52
C VAL A 89 -5.57 8.39 5.61
N TRP A 90 -4.72 8.08 4.63
CA TRP A 90 -3.91 6.86 4.67
C TRP A 90 -2.90 6.84 5.81
N ARG A 91 -2.31 8.00 6.15
CA ARG A 91 -1.40 8.11 7.29
C ARG A 91 -2.14 7.84 8.61
N GLU A 92 -3.30 8.46 8.81
CA GLU A 92 -4.10 8.24 10.02
C GLU A 92 -4.60 6.80 10.10
N GLN A 93 -5.07 6.23 8.97
CA GLN A 93 -5.50 4.83 8.90
C GLN A 93 -4.37 3.86 9.29
N ALA A 94 -3.16 4.07 8.76
CA ALA A 94 -2.00 3.25 9.12
C ALA A 94 -1.64 3.39 10.61
N GLY A 95 -1.74 4.60 11.17
CA GLY A 95 -1.53 4.85 12.60
C GLY A 95 -2.54 4.12 13.48
N ILE A 96 -3.83 4.23 13.18
CA ILE A 96 -4.91 3.54 13.91
C ILE A 96 -4.70 2.02 13.89
N LEU A 97 -4.37 1.47 12.72
CA LEU A 97 -4.15 0.03 12.56
C LEU A 97 -2.95 -0.47 13.36
N LEU A 98 -1.84 0.28 13.33
CA LEU A 98 -0.65 -0.09 14.07
C LEU A 98 -0.86 0.03 15.58
N GLU A 99 -1.35 1.18 16.06
CA GLU A 99 -1.43 1.48 17.49
C GLU A 99 -2.48 0.65 18.23
N ARG A 100 -3.61 0.34 17.58
CA ARG A 100 -4.76 -0.30 18.25
C ARG A 100 -4.91 -1.78 17.92
N HIS A 101 -4.35 -2.23 16.81
CA HIS A 101 -4.56 -3.59 16.31
C HIS A 101 -3.26 -4.33 16.01
N ASP A 102 -2.09 -3.68 16.15
CA ASP A 102 -0.78 -4.23 15.78
C ASP A 102 -0.73 -4.70 14.31
N ILE A 103 -1.48 -4.02 13.45
CA ILE A 103 -1.58 -4.31 12.01
C ILE A 103 -0.69 -3.33 11.26
N VAL A 104 0.42 -3.83 10.69
CA VAL A 104 1.20 -3.07 9.71
C VAL A 104 0.49 -3.11 8.36
N TRP A 105 -0.13 -1.99 7.99
CA TRP A 105 -0.81 -1.81 6.71
C TRP A 105 -0.06 -0.80 5.82
N PHE A 106 0.09 -1.13 4.53
CA PHE A 106 0.74 -0.26 3.55
C PHE A 106 -0.29 0.45 2.68
N SER A 107 -0.16 1.78 2.62
CA SER A 107 -1.03 2.64 1.81
C SER A 107 -0.87 2.39 0.30
N PRO A 108 -1.86 2.79 -0.53
CA PRO A 108 -1.71 2.78 -1.98
C PRO A 108 -0.44 3.46 -2.48
N LYS A 109 -0.01 4.57 -1.85
CA LYS A 109 1.24 5.26 -2.23
C LYS A 109 2.49 4.42 -1.93
N GLN A 110 2.52 3.69 -0.82
CA GLN A 110 3.65 2.81 -0.49
C GLN A 110 3.68 1.57 -1.41
N MET A 111 2.52 0.99 -1.70
CA MET A 111 2.38 -0.15 -2.61
C MET A 111 2.68 0.23 -4.08
N ASN A 112 2.40 1.49 -4.46
CA ASN A 112 2.51 2.01 -5.82
C ASN A 112 3.30 3.33 -5.85
N PRO A 113 4.60 3.32 -5.53
CA PRO A 113 5.38 4.56 -5.41
C PRO A 113 5.43 5.37 -6.71
N HIS A 114 5.29 4.71 -7.86
CA HIS A 114 5.32 5.32 -9.19
C HIS A 114 3.99 5.92 -9.65
N ILE A 115 2.90 5.64 -8.93
CA ILE A 115 1.59 6.21 -9.24
C ILE A 115 1.46 7.54 -8.49
N MET A 116 1.04 8.58 -9.22
CA MET A 116 0.63 9.83 -8.58
C MET A 116 -0.77 9.64 -7.99
N HIS A 117 -0.87 9.97 -6.71
CA HIS A 117 -2.12 10.02 -5.97
C HIS A 117 -2.31 11.46 -5.53
N ASP A 118 -3.45 12.06 -5.83
CA ASP A 118 -3.82 13.43 -5.47
C ASP A 118 -5.18 13.50 -4.77
#